data_AF-A0AAD5D7Z6-F1
#
_entry.id   AF-A0AAD5D7Z6-F1
#
_cell.length_a   1.000
_cell.length_b   1.000
_cell.length_c   1.000
_cell.angle_alpha   90.00
_cell.angle_beta   90.00
_cell.angle_gamma   90.00
#
_symmetry.space_group_name_H-M   'P 1'
#
loop_
_entity.id
_entity.type
_entity.pdbx_description
1 polymer ?
#
loop_
_entity_poly.entity_id
_entity_poly.type
_entity_poly.pdbx_seq_one_letter_code
_entity_poly.pdbx_strand_id
1 'polypeptide(L)'
;MVLLKKVGVSQCYQGSAFMFSNKSRSQRSLNQSVSLRHKKCPVQVLCSQKKDIPILEARSMDEIYDTLAERLVPTAASGTNTSLTHIVGLAGPPGAGKTTIALEVAKRVNKLWPQKASGFDSQVQPPEIAVVLPMDGFHLYRHQLDSMEDPKEAYARRGAPWTFSPELFLKCLKTLREQGSVYAPSFDHAVGDPIEDDIYINVQHKVVIVEGNYLLLDEGSWKEISSMLDEKWFVDVDIDIAMERLLERHISTGVGSTPEIAKQRFYWGG
;
A
#
# COMPACT_ATOMS: atom_id res chain seq x y z
N MET A 1 -0.80 -7.37 -9.12
CA MET A 1 -0.54 -6.94 -7.73
C MET A 1 0.94 -7.13 -7.48
N VAL A 2 1.65 -6.13 -6.99
CA VAL A 2 3.07 -6.22 -6.58
C VAL A 2 3.13 -6.15 -5.07
N LEU A 3 3.90 -7.04 -4.44
CA LEU A 3 4.10 -7.04 -2.99
C LEU A 3 5.39 -6.30 -2.65
N LEU A 4 5.33 -5.30 -1.78
CA LEU A 4 6.51 -4.55 -1.36
C LEU A 4 7.01 -5.13 -0.03
N LYS A 5 8.24 -5.67 -0.04
CA LYS A 5 8.90 -6.20 1.15
C LYS A 5 10.29 -5.63 1.31
N LYS A 6 10.60 -5.14 2.52
CA LYS A 6 11.99 -4.87 2.91
C LYS A 6 12.64 -6.19 3.30
N VAL A 7 13.78 -6.51 2.68
CA VAL A 7 14.55 -7.69 3.06
C VAL A 7 15.23 -7.41 4.40
N GLY A 8 14.95 -8.24 5.41
CA GLY A 8 15.69 -8.23 6.65
C GLY A 8 17.10 -8.79 6.40
N VAL A 9 18.14 -7.98 6.58
CA VAL A 9 19.51 -8.50 6.58
C VAL A 9 19.64 -9.43 7.78
N SER A 10 19.71 -10.74 7.50
CA SER A 10 20.02 -11.73 8.53
C SER A 10 21.45 -11.43 9.03
N GLN A 11 21.59 -11.10 10.32
CA GLN A 11 22.90 -11.02 10.95
C GLN A 11 23.51 -12.43 10.96
N CYS A 12 24.41 -12.69 10.01
CA CYS A 12 25.30 -13.85 10.04
C CYS A 12 26.20 -13.74 11.28
N TYR A 13 25.95 -14.59 12.28
CA TYR A 13 26.93 -14.85 13.33
C TYR A 13 28.16 -15.52 12.72
N GLN A 14 29.32 -14.87 12.90
CA GLN A 14 30.64 -15.42 12.61
C GLN A 14 31.07 -16.47 13.65
N GLY A 15 31.83 -17.46 13.17
CA GLY A 15 32.73 -18.31 13.96
C GLY A 15 32.10 -19.65 14.34
N SER A 16 32.64 -20.82 13.99
CA SER A 16 34.05 -21.16 13.83
C SER A 16 34.19 -22.46 13.01
N ALA A 17 35.30 -22.52 12.26
CA ALA A 17 35.70 -23.65 11.46
C ALA A 17 36.25 -24.79 12.32
N PHE A 18 35.97 -26.04 11.93
CA PHE A 18 36.88 -27.17 12.14
C PHE A 18 36.83 -28.10 10.92
N MET A 19 37.98 -28.29 10.28
CA MET A 19 38.25 -29.34 9.31
C MET A 19 38.59 -30.65 10.03
N PHE A 20 38.11 -31.81 9.56
CA PHE A 20 38.90 -32.82 8.84
C PHE A 20 38.25 -34.22 8.78
N SER A 21 38.46 -34.85 7.61
CA SER A 21 38.77 -36.27 7.35
C SER A 21 37.67 -37.29 7.03
N ASN A 22 37.91 -37.93 5.87
CA ASN A 22 37.28 -39.10 5.27
C ASN A 22 37.39 -40.39 6.11
N LYS A 23 36.39 -41.27 6.04
CA LYS A 23 36.48 -42.60 5.36
C LYS A 23 35.24 -43.49 5.55
N SER A 24 34.79 -44.03 4.41
CA SER A 24 34.41 -45.42 4.11
C SER A 24 33.20 -46.14 4.76
N ARG A 25 32.35 -46.64 3.84
CA ARG A 25 31.79 -48.00 3.69
C ARG A 25 30.79 -48.60 4.71
N SER A 26 29.73 -49.14 4.10
CA SER A 26 29.05 -50.42 4.34
C SER A 26 27.72 -50.43 5.11
N GLN A 27 26.66 -50.72 4.34
CA GLN A 27 25.65 -51.78 4.47
C GLN A 27 25.03 -52.19 5.84
N ARG A 28 23.71 -52.41 5.73
CA ARG A 28 22.82 -53.39 6.42
C ARG A 28 22.18 -53.04 7.77
N SER A 29 20.90 -52.66 7.66
CA SER A 29 19.69 -53.32 8.19
C SER A 29 19.55 -53.78 9.65
N LEU A 30 18.35 -53.45 10.17
CA LEU A 30 17.50 -54.11 11.19
C LEU A 30 17.51 -53.60 12.64
N ASN A 31 16.36 -52.98 12.96
CA ASN A 31 15.53 -53.10 14.16
C ASN A 31 16.14 -52.80 15.55
N GLN A 32 15.67 -51.72 16.20
CA GLN A 32 14.59 -51.79 17.20
C GLN A 32 14.26 -50.39 17.77
N SER A 33 12.99 -50.25 18.11
CA SER A 33 12.24 -49.06 18.50
C SER A 33 12.54 -48.57 19.92
N VAL A 34 12.61 -47.24 20.13
CA VAL A 34 12.02 -46.57 21.30
C VAL A 34 11.43 -45.23 20.87
N SER A 35 10.28 -44.92 21.46
CA SER A 35 9.33 -43.87 21.15
C SER A 35 9.85 -42.44 21.32
N LEU A 36 9.27 -41.54 20.52
CA LEU A 36 8.61 -40.28 20.92
C LEU A 36 8.66 -39.33 19.72
N ARG A 37 7.48 -38.97 19.19
CA ARG A 37 7.08 -37.59 18.81
C ARG A 37 6.15 -37.54 17.58
N HIS A 38 5.00 -36.92 17.86
CA HIS A 38 4.21 -36.03 17.00
C HIS A 38 3.24 -36.69 16.01
N LYS A 39 1.96 -36.55 16.36
CA LYS A 39 0.79 -36.80 15.51
C LYS A 39 0.93 -36.03 14.20
N LYS A 40 0.90 -36.76 13.09
CA LYS A 40 0.60 -36.23 11.75
C LYS A 40 -0.82 -35.64 11.75
N CYS A 41 -0.95 -34.38 11.34
CA CYS A 41 -2.17 -33.90 10.69
C CYS A 41 -1.77 -33.53 9.25
N PRO A 42 -2.37 -34.12 8.21
CA PRO A 42 -2.10 -33.76 6.82
C PRO A 42 -2.97 -32.54 6.49
N VAL A 43 -2.39 -31.34 6.40
CA VAL A 43 -3.15 -30.20 5.88
C VAL A 43 -2.90 -30.09 4.38
N GLN A 44 -3.99 -30.34 3.66
CA GLN A 44 -4.18 -30.31 2.22
C GLN A 44 -3.81 -28.93 1.66
N VAL A 45 -3.00 -28.91 0.60
CA VAL A 45 -2.75 -27.72 -0.21
C VAL A 45 -3.95 -27.52 -1.13
N LEU A 46 -4.81 -26.54 -0.80
CA LEU A 46 -5.79 -26.02 -1.73
C LEU A 46 -5.09 -25.09 -2.74
N CYS A 47 -4.77 -25.66 -3.90
CA CYS A 47 -4.37 -24.92 -5.08
C CYS A 47 -5.61 -24.24 -5.68
N SER A 48 -5.69 -22.92 -5.54
CA SER A 48 -6.47 -22.08 -6.45
C SER A 48 -5.47 -21.18 -7.14
N GLN A 49 -5.46 -21.23 -8.48
CA GLN A 49 -4.46 -20.67 -9.37
C GLN A 49 -4.14 -19.19 -9.04
N LYS A 50 -3.15 -18.95 -8.18
CA LYS A 50 -2.54 -17.63 -8.01
C LYS A 50 -1.49 -17.49 -9.11
N LYS A 51 -1.71 -16.57 -10.05
CA LYS A 51 -0.60 -15.97 -10.80
C LYS A 51 0.45 -15.53 -9.77
N ASP A 52 1.71 -15.93 -9.95
CA ASP A 52 2.79 -15.55 -9.03
C ASP A 52 2.79 -14.04 -8.85
N ILE A 53 2.53 -13.59 -7.62
CA ILE A 53 2.51 -12.17 -7.26
C ILE A 53 3.98 -11.74 -7.21
N PRO A 54 4.45 -10.83 -8.10
CA PRO A 54 5.83 -10.36 -8.04
C PRO A 54 6.08 -9.67 -6.70
N ILE A 55 7.11 -10.13 -6.00
CA ILE A 55 7.59 -9.51 -4.76
C ILE A 55 8.77 -8.62 -5.16
N LEU A 56 8.68 -7.34 -4.79
CA LEU A 56 9.80 -6.42 -4.91
C LEU A 56 10.61 -6.49 -3.61
N GLU A 57 11.75 -7.15 -3.69
CA GLU A 57 12.75 -7.24 -2.62
C GLU A 57 13.89 -6.26 -2.89
N ALA A 58 14.23 -5.44 -1.90
CA ALA A 58 15.31 -4.46 -2.00
C ALA A 58 16.10 -4.36 -0.70
N ARG A 59 17.31 -3.81 -0.80
CA ARG A 59 18.26 -3.64 0.32
C ARG A 59 17.92 -2.42 1.18
N SER A 60 17.24 -1.44 0.60
CA SER A 60 16.78 -0.22 1.28
C SER A 60 15.40 0.23 0.79
N MET A 61 14.76 1.12 1.54
CA MET A 61 13.51 1.75 1.08
C MET A 61 13.75 2.68 -0.11
N ASP A 62 14.90 3.34 -0.18
CA ASP A 62 15.23 4.21 -1.32
C ASP A 62 15.30 3.41 -2.63
N GLU A 63 15.86 2.20 -2.60
CA GLU A 63 15.89 1.31 -3.78
C GLU A 63 14.48 0.88 -4.19
N ILE A 64 13.57 0.67 -3.23
CA ILE A 64 12.14 0.45 -3.52
C ILE A 64 11.55 1.66 -4.20
N TYR A 65 11.75 2.86 -3.64
CA TYR A 65 11.20 4.10 -4.19
C TYR A 65 11.72 4.39 -5.59
N ASP A 66 13.02 4.20 -5.82
CA ASP A 66 13.66 4.40 -7.12
C ASP A 66 13.11 3.39 -8.14
N THR A 67 13.03 2.11 -7.78
CA THR A 67 12.49 1.06 -8.68
C THR A 67 11.03 1.32 -9.05
N LEU A 68 10.19 1.68 -8.07
CA LEU A 68 8.79 2.00 -8.32
C LEU A 68 8.65 3.28 -9.15
N ALA A 69 9.47 4.30 -8.90
CA ALA A 69 9.45 5.52 -9.68
C ALA A 69 9.85 5.26 -11.12
N GLU A 70 10.98 4.58 -11.36
CA GLU A 70 11.46 4.22 -12.70
C GLU A 70 10.44 3.45 -13.51
N ARG A 71 9.69 2.56 -12.85
CA ARG A 71 8.58 1.82 -13.46
C ARG A 71 7.42 2.71 -13.89
N LEU A 72 7.12 3.76 -13.12
CA LEU A 72 6.01 4.68 -13.39
C LEU A 72 6.38 5.82 -14.35
N VAL A 73 7.67 6.17 -14.51
CA VAL A 73 8.06 7.22 -15.46
C VAL A 73 7.65 6.80 -16.87
N PRO A 74 6.74 7.54 -17.53
CA PRO A 74 6.35 7.19 -18.88
C PRO A 74 7.58 7.20 -19.81
N THR A 75 7.74 6.15 -20.61
CA THR A 75 8.85 6.09 -21.58
C THR A 75 8.34 6.54 -22.93
N ALA A 76 9.07 7.43 -23.61
CA ALA A 76 8.71 7.94 -24.94
C ALA A 76 8.48 6.83 -26.00
N ALA A 77 8.97 5.62 -25.75
CA ALA A 77 8.83 4.44 -26.61
C ALA A 77 7.53 3.62 -26.39
N SER A 78 6.79 3.83 -25.30
CA SER A 78 5.49 3.15 -25.06
C SER A 78 4.38 3.85 -25.85
N GLY A 79 4.44 3.73 -27.17
CA GLY A 79 3.54 4.33 -28.14
C GLY A 79 2.13 3.72 -28.20
N THR A 80 1.41 3.65 -27.08
CA THR A 80 -0.01 3.29 -27.06
C THR A 80 -0.81 4.34 -26.30
N ASN A 81 -1.52 5.20 -27.04
CA ASN A 81 -2.51 6.19 -26.60
C ASN A 81 -2.12 7.09 -25.42
N THR A 82 -1.41 8.18 -25.73
CA THR A 82 -0.92 9.24 -24.82
C THR A 82 -2.00 10.16 -24.23
N SER A 83 -3.21 9.68 -23.95
CA SER A 83 -4.30 10.51 -23.38
C SER A 83 -4.87 10.02 -22.05
N LEU A 84 -4.50 8.84 -21.55
CA LEU A 84 -5.09 8.28 -20.33
C LEU A 84 -4.13 8.39 -19.14
N THR A 85 -4.63 8.99 -18.05
CA THR A 85 -3.96 9.00 -16.74
C THR A 85 -3.78 7.57 -16.24
N HIS A 86 -2.56 7.20 -15.88
CA HIS A 86 -2.23 5.90 -15.30
C HIS A 86 -2.51 5.91 -13.78
N ILE A 87 -3.46 5.10 -13.33
CA ILE A 87 -3.91 5.08 -11.92
C ILE A 87 -3.30 3.87 -11.21
N VAL A 88 -2.45 4.15 -10.22
CA VAL A 88 -1.76 3.15 -9.40
C VAL A 88 -2.40 3.12 -8.02
N GLY A 89 -2.89 1.97 -7.57
CA GLY A 89 -3.39 1.81 -6.21
C GLY A 89 -2.34 1.22 -5.28
N LEU A 90 -2.05 1.90 -4.17
CA LEU A 90 -1.17 1.47 -3.10
C LEU A 90 -2.00 1.12 -1.86
N ALA A 91 -2.19 -0.17 -1.61
CA ALA A 91 -2.91 -0.69 -0.47
C ALA A 91 -1.98 -1.25 0.61
N GLY A 92 -2.54 -1.49 1.80
CA GLY A 92 -1.81 -2.00 2.95
C GLY A 92 -2.46 -1.58 4.26
N PRO A 93 -2.12 -2.24 5.38
CA PRO A 93 -2.77 -1.98 6.65
C PRO A 93 -2.51 -0.56 7.19
N PRO A 94 -3.32 -0.07 8.15
CA PRO A 94 -2.99 1.12 8.92
C PRO A 94 -1.58 1.04 9.50
N GLY A 95 -0.81 2.13 9.47
CA GLY A 95 0.57 2.14 10.00
C GLY A 95 1.63 1.51 9.08
N ALA A 96 1.26 0.99 7.90
CA ALA A 96 2.21 0.42 6.95
C ALA A 96 3.15 1.45 6.27
N GLY A 97 2.82 2.75 6.34
CA GLY A 97 3.60 3.83 5.71
C GLY A 97 3.23 4.13 4.26
N LYS A 98 2.02 3.75 3.82
CA LYS A 98 1.53 3.96 2.44
C LYS A 98 1.69 5.40 1.95
N THR A 99 1.22 6.37 2.72
CA THR A 99 1.32 7.81 2.38
C THR A 99 2.77 8.22 2.15
N THR A 100 3.70 7.76 2.99
CA THR A 100 5.15 8.03 2.81
C THR A 100 5.66 7.44 1.50
N ILE A 101 5.33 6.18 1.21
CA ILE A 101 5.75 5.51 -0.03
C ILE A 101 5.17 6.24 -1.25
N ALA A 102 3.87 6.58 -1.24
CA ALA A 102 3.20 7.26 -2.33
C ALA A 102 3.84 8.62 -2.64
N LEU A 103 4.09 9.44 -1.61
CA LEU A 103 4.70 10.76 -1.75
C LEU A 103 6.16 10.65 -2.25
N GLU A 104 6.95 9.75 -1.69
CA GLU A 104 8.35 9.56 -2.08
C GLU A 104 8.52 9.01 -3.49
N VAL A 105 7.60 8.14 -3.94
CA VAL A 105 7.56 7.66 -5.33
C VAL A 105 7.11 8.78 -6.28
N ALA A 106 6.02 9.50 -5.98
CA ALA A 106 5.55 10.60 -6.82
C ALA A 106 6.63 11.68 -7.01
N LYS A 107 7.29 12.07 -5.91
CA LYS A 107 8.42 13.01 -5.94
C LYS A 107 9.55 12.55 -6.85
N ARG A 108 9.92 11.26 -6.81
CA ARG A 108 10.96 10.69 -7.68
C ARG A 108 10.51 10.63 -9.13
N VAL A 109 9.26 10.28 -9.41
CA VAL A 109 8.70 10.32 -10.78
C VAL A 109 8.78 11.74 -11.35
N ASN A 110 8.35 12.76 -10.58
CA ASN A 110 8.42 14.17 -10.97
C ASN A 110 9.86 14.65 -11.19
N LYS A 111 10.83 14.10 -10.45
CA LYS A 111 12.26 14.40 -10.63
C LYS A 111 12.87 13.73 -11.88
N LEU A 112 12.47 12.49 -12.17
CA LEU A 112 13.03 11.69 -13.27
C LEU A 112 12.41 12.04 -14.63
N TRP A 113 11.13 12.43 -14.66
CA TRP A 113 10.41 12.73 -15.89
C TRP A 113 11.10 13.75 -16.80
N PRO A 114 11.55 14.93 -16.30
CA PRO A 114 12.17 15.95 -17.14
C PRO A 114 13.49 15.50 -17.78
N GLN A 115 14.19 14.56 -17.13
CA GLN A 115 15.46 14.02 -17.64
C GLN A 115 15.25 13.07 -18.83
N LYS A 116 14.08 12.42 -18.89
CA LYS A 116 13.70 11.51 -19.97
C LYS A 116 12.88 12.17 -21.08
N ALA A 117 12.17 13.25 -20.76
CA ALA A 117 11.43 14.05 -21.72
C ALA A 117 12.38 15.02 -22.44
N SER A 118 12.81 14.66 -23.65
CA SER A 118 13.60 15.55 -24.51
C SER A 118 12.79 16.82 -24.83
N GLY A 119 13.24 18.00 -24.38
CA GLY A 119 12.67 19.27 -24.87
C GLY A 119 12.20 20.28 -23.82
N PHE A 120 12.49 20.12 -22.54
CA PHE A 120 12.27 21.20 -21.59
C PHE A 120 13.36 22.28 -21.71
N ASP A 121 12.93 23.53 -21.84
CA ASP A 121 13.82 24.68 -21.70
C ASP A 121 14.37 24.69 -20.27
N SER A 122 15.69 24.74 -20.13
CA SER A 122 16.41 24.84 -18.86
C SER A 122 15.96 26.00 -17.95
N GLN A 123 15.21 26.97 -18.46
CA GLN A 123 14.66 28.10 -17.69
C GLN A 123 13.24 27.87 -17.12
N VAL A 124 12.55 26.79 -17.52
CA VAL A 124 11.17 26.52 -17.08
C VAL A 124 11.16 25.30 -16.16
N GLN A 125 10.62 25.47 -14.94
CA GLN A 125 10.38 24.33 -14.07
C GLN A 125 9.33 23.41 -14.74
N PRO A 126 9.68 22.15 -15.02
CA PRO A 126 8.78 21.22 -15.67
C PRO A 126 7.57 20.95 -14.76
N PRO A 127 6.36 20.79 -15.32
CA PRO A 127 5.17 20.49 -14.53
C PRO A 127 5.31 19.12 -13.85
N GLU A 128 4.72 18.99 -12.67
CA GLU A 128 4.58 17.70 -12.01
C GLU A 128 3.64 16.80 -12.82
N ILE A 129 4.04 15.55 -13.01
CA ILE A 129 3.27 14.55 -13.77
C ILE A 129 2.70 13.44 -12.89
N ALA A 130 3.16 13.33 -11.64
CA ALA A 130 2.71 12.38 -10.65
C ALA A 130 2.12 13.12 -9.45
N VAL A 131 0.93 12.69 -9.03
CA VAL A 131 0.20 13.23 -7.87
C VAL A 131 -0.35 12.08 -7.03
N VAL A 132 -0.49 12.33 -5.72
CA VAL A 132 -1.06 11.38 -4.77
C VAL A 132 -2.51 11.74 -4.49
N LEU A 133 -3.40 10.74 -4.53
CA LEU A 133 -4.80 10.87 -4.14
C LEU A 133 -5.08 9.97 -2.92
N PRO A 134 -5.15 10.53 -1.70
CA PRO A 134 -5.43 9.74 -0.50
C PRO A 134 -6.91 9.35 -0.45
N MET A 135 -7.19 8.09 -0.08
CA MET A 135 -8.54 7.59 0.19
C MET A 135 -9.19 8.30 1.38
N ASP A 136 -8.40 8.85 2.30
CA ASP A 136 -8.89 9.50 3.52
C ASP A 136 -9.81 10.69 3.23
N GLY A 137 -9.68 11.37 2.08
CA GLY A 137 -10.62 12.43 1.69
C GLY A 137 -12.06 11.96 1.49
N PHE A 138 -12.28 10.65 1.37
CA PHE A 138 -13.60 10.06 1.14
C PHE A 138 -14.21 9.45 2.40
N HIS A 139 -13.72 9.81 3.59
CA HIS A 139 -14.41 9.53 4.84
C HIS A 139 -15.81 10.15 4.82
N LEU A 140 -16.77 9.50 5.49
CA LEU A 140 -18.02 10.14 5.82
C LEU A 140 -17.76 11.29 6.80
N TYR A 141 -18.54 12.35 6.63
CA TYR A 141 -18.52 13.50 7.51
C TYR A 141 -19.01 13.13 8.91
N ARG A 142 -18.52 13.83 9.94
CA ARG A 142 -18.97 13.64 11.33
C ARG A 142 -20.48 13.73 11.48
N HIS A 143 -21.11 14.71 10.82
CA HIS A 143 -22.58 14.85 10.85
C HIS A 143 -23.32 13.67 10.21
N GLN A 144 -22.70 12.97 9.25
CA GLN A 144 -23.26 11.74 8.67
C GLN A 144 -23.10 10.57 9.64
N LEU A 145 -21.98 10.49 10.37
CA LEU A 145 -21.79 9.50 11.44
C LEU A 145 -22.79 9.72 12.59
N ASP A 146 -23.08 10.98 12.95
CA ASP A 146 -24.09 11.36 13.94
C ASP A 146 -25.50 10.86 13.57
N SER A 147 -25.75 10.66 12.28
CA SER A 147 -27.05 10.23 11.73
C SER A 147 -27.17 8.71 11.56
N MET A 148 -26.14 7.94 11.93
CA MET A 148 -26.16 6.47 11.87
C MET A 148 -26.96 5.87 13.03
N GLU A 149 -27.29 4.58 12.92
CA GLU A 149 -28.04 3.85 13.96
C GLU A 149 -27.31 3.84 15.31
N ASP A 150 -26.00 3.63 15.30
CA ASP A 150 -25.13 3.78 16.48
C ASP A 150 -23.96 4.74 16.18
N PRO A 151 -24.15 6.05 16.45
CA PRO A 151 -23.10 7.04 16.27
C PRO A 151 -21.85 6.76 17.13
N LYS A 152 -22.01 6.20 18.34
CA LYS A 152 -20.86 5.94 19.23
C LYS A 152 -19.96 4.87 18.62
N GLU A 153 -20.55 3.80 18.08
CA GLU A 153 -19.80 2.81 17.32
C GLU A 153 -19.16 3.42 16.08
N ALA A 154 -19.90 4.25 15.33
CA ALA A 154 -19.38 4.93 14.13
C ALA A 154 -18.13 5.76 14.40
N TYR A 155 -18.10 6.53 15.49
CA TYR A 155 -16.91 7.27 15.90
C TYR A 155 -15.78 6.36 16.40
N ALA A 156 -16.11 5.33 17.19
CA ALA A 156 -15.13 4.39 17.73
C ALA A 156 -14.42 3.60 16.62
N ARG A 157 -15.16 3.27 15.55
CA ARG A 157 -14.69 2.50 14.40
C ARG A 157 -14.43 3.36 13.18
N ARG A 158 -14.33 4.68 13.33
CA ARG A 158 -14.00 5.57 12.21
C ARG A 158 -12.66 5.19 11.61
N GLY A 159 -12.66 4.94 10.32
CA GLY A 159 -11.58 4.29 9.59
C GLY A 159 -11.92 2.88 9.11
N ALA A 160 -13.01 2.25 9.57
CA ALA A 160 -13.56 1.01 9.02
C ALA A 160 -14.20 1.24 7.62
N PRO A 161 -14.31 0.22 6.75
CA PRO A 161 -14.77 0.39 5.36
C PRO A 161 -16.12 1.12 5.22
N TRP A 162 -17.06 0.86 6.13
CA TRP A 162 -18.41 1.45 6.14
C TRP A 162 -18.47 2.89 6.67
N THR A 163 -17.35 3.43 7.15
CA THR A 163 -17.23 4.85 7.56
C THR A 163 -16.68 5.74 6.46
N PHE A 164 -16.56 5.22 5.23
CA PHE A 164 -16.21 5.92 4.00
C PHE A 164 -17.40 5.93 3.05
N SER A 165 -17.36 6.83 2.06
CA SER A 165 -18.20 6.72 0.87
C SER A 165 -17.39 6.22 -0.32
N PRO A 166 -17.33 4.90 -0.55
CA PRO A 166 -16.68 4.36 -1.75
C PRO A 166 -17.40 4.76 -3.04
N GLU A 167 -18.68 5.14 -2.99
CA GLU A 167 -19.43 5.64 -4.15
C GLU A 167 -18.89 7.00 -4.62
N LEU A 168 -18.63 7.93 -3.69
CA LEU A 168 -18.03 9.22 -4.01
C LEU A 168 -16.61 9.03 -4.56
N PHE A 169 -15.86 8.10 -3.96
CA PHE A 169 -14.51 7.81 -4.43
C PHE A 169 -14.50 7.20 -5.83
N LEU A 170 -15.37 6.22 -6.09
CA LEU A 170 -15.55 5.61 -7.40
C LEU A 170 -15.96 6.66 -8.45
N LYS A 171 -16.90 7.56 -8.09
CA LYS A 171 -17.32 8.66 -8.95
C LYS A 171 -16.14 9.58 -9.29
N CYS A 172 -15.30 9.92 -8.32
CA CYS A 172 -14.09 10.72 -8.53
C CYS A 172 -13.16 10.06 -9.57
N LEU A 173 -12.89 8.75 -9.44
CA LEU A 173 -12.03 8.02 -10.38
C LEU A 173 -12.66 7.92 -11.78
N LYS A 174 -13.98 7.71 -11.88
CA LYS A 174 -14.72 7.72 -13.16
C LYS A 174 -14.63 9.08 -13.84
N THR A 175 -14.89 10.16 -13.11
CA THR A 175 -14.74 11.53 -13.60
C THR A 175 -13.32 11.79 -14.11
N LEU A 176 -12.29 11.38 -13.35
CA LEU A 176 -10.90 11.54 -13.77
C LEU A 176 -10.61 10.82 -15.10
N ARG A 177 -11.08 9.57 -15.25
CA ARG A 177 -10.88 8.79 -16.49
C ARG A 177 -11.63 9.41 -17.68
N GLU A 178 -12.85 9.87 -17.47
CA GLU A 178 -13.73 10.38 -18.54
C GLU A 178 -13.36 11.80 -18.98
N GLN A 179 -13.05 12.68 -18.02
CA GLN A 179 -12.85 14.12 -18.26
C GLN A 179 -11.37 14.51 -18.28
N GLY A 180 -10.46 13.66 -17.76
CA GLY A 180 -9.03 13.93 -17.65
C GLY A 180 -8.66 14.90 -16.53
N SER A 181 -9.65 15.40 -15.78
CA SER A 181 -9.45 16.26 -14.61
C SER A 181 -10.56 16.08 -13.60
N VAL A 182 -10.25 16.26 -12.32
CA VAL A 182 -11.21 16.19 -11.22
C VAL A 182 -10.69 16.98 -10.02
N TYR A 183 -11.60 17.62 -9.30
CA TYR A 183 -11.34 18.09 -7.94
C TYR A 183 -11.73 16.98 -6.96
N ALA A 184 -10.82 16.64 -6.06
CA ALA A 184 -10.98 15.58 -5.09
C ALA A 184 -10.80 16.12 -3.67
N PRO A 185 -11.50 15.55 -2.68
CA PRO A 185 -11.34 15.96 -1.30
C PRO A 185 -10.01 15.47 -0.71
N SER A 186 -9.46 16.26 0.20
CA SER A 186 -8.45 15.79 1.16
C SER A 186 -9.10 15.55 2.54
N PHE A 187 -8.30 15.23 3.56
CA PHE A 187 -8.80 15.03 4.92
C PHE A 187 -8.01 15.85 5.92
N ASP A 188 -8.71 16.65 6.72
CA ASP A 188 -8.10 17.39 7.82
C ASP A 188 -8.14 16.55 9.09
N HIS A 189 -6.99 16.10 9.57
CA HIS A 189 -6.91 15.31 10.80
C HIS A 189 -7.14 16.12 12.09
N ALA A 190 -6.98 17.44 12.06
CA ALA A 190 -7.23 18.30 13.22
C ALA A 190 -8.74 18.57 13.38
N VAL A 191 -9.45 18.82 12.29
CA VAL A 191 -10.92 18.94 12.29
C VAL A 191 -11.59 17.56 12.39
N GLY A 192 -10.97 16.57 11.73
CA GLY A 192 -11.50 15.23 11.57
C GLY A 192 -12.63 15.19 10.55
N ASP A 193 -12.54 15.92 9.43
CA ASP A 193 -13.50 15.83 8.32
C ASP A 193 -12.82 16.07 6.97
N PRO A 194 -13.44 15.62 5.86
CA PRO A 194 -12.98 15.93 4.52
C PRO A 194 -12.93 17.44 4.23
N ILE A 195 -11.96 17.86 3.42
CA ILE A 195 -11.91 19.19 2.79
C ILE A 195 -12.20 19.00 1.30
N GLU A 196 -13.36 19.46 0.84
CA GLU A 196 -13.75 19.38 -0.58
C GLU A 196 -12.87 20.24 -1.47
N ASP A 197 -12.73 19.81 -2.73
CA ASP A 197 -12.00 20.50 -3.80
C ASP A 197 -10.52 20.87 -3.50
N ASP A 198 -9.90 20.20 -2.52
CA ASP A 198 -8.54 20.52 -2.06
C ASP A 198 -7.43 19.97 -2.99
N ILE A 199 -7.70 18.85 -3.67
CA ILE A 199 -6.75 18.20 -4.57
C ILE A 199 -7.24 18.31 -6.01
N TYR A 200 -6.55 19.11 -6.82
CA TYR A 200 -6.86 19.22 -8.26
C TYR A 200 -5.95 18.30 -9.09
N ILE A 201 -6.57 17.30 -9.70
CA ILE A 201 -5.92 16.41 -10.67
C ILE A 201 -6.35 16.86 -12.07
N ASN A 202 -5.39 16.97 -12.98
CA ASN A 202 -5.63 17.46 -14.35
C ASN A 202 -4.85 16.66 -15.39
N VAL A 203 -5.06 16.98 -16.66
CA VAL A 203 -4.49 16.28 -17.82
C VAL A 203 -2.96 16.25 -17.89
N GLN A 204 -2.26 17.10 -17.12
CA GLN A 204 -0.79 17.08 -17.02
C GLN A 204 -0.32 15.92 -16.14
N HIS A 205 -1.13 15.52 -15.16
CA HIS A 205 -0.86 14.38 -14.29
C HIS A 205 -1.04 13.07 -15.05
N LYS A 206 0.07 12.51 -15.50
CA LYS A 206 0.13 11.24 -16.22
C LYS A 206 0.05 10.04 -15.29
N VAL A 207 0.42 10.23 -14.02
CA VAL A 207 0.43 9.21 -12.98
C VAL A 207 -0.37 9.72 -11.78
N VAL A 208 -1.35 8.94 -11.34
CA VAL A 208 -2.08 9.20 -10.09
C VAL A 208 -1.88 8.01 -9.18
N ILE A 209 -1.19 8.24 -8.06
CA ILE A 209 -0.99 7.23 -7.03
C ILE A 209 -2.09 7.39 -6.00
N VAL A 210 -3.07 6.49 -6.06
CA VAL A 210 -4.11 6.36 -5.06
C VAL A 210 -3.57 5.55 -3.89
N GLU A 211 -3.74 6.01 -2.66
CA GLU A 211 -3.34 5.23 -1.47
C GLU A 211 -4.47 5.09 -0.46
N GLY A 212 -4.61 3.91 0.15
CA GLY A 212 -5.69 3.62 1.10
C GLY A 212 -5.73 2.18 1.58
N ASN A 213 -6.48 1.89 2.64
CA ASN A 213 -6.53 0.53 3.22
C ASN A 213 -7.35 -0.45 2.37
N TYR A 214 -8.40 0.03 1.68
CA TYR A 214 -9.45 -0.81 1.10
C TYR A 214 -9.44 -0.89 -0.43
N LEU A 215 -8.40 -0.37 -1.09
CA LEU A 215 -8.33 -0.33 -2.56
C LEU A 215 -8.36 -1.72 -3.22
N LEU A 216 -8.05 -2.77 -2.45
CA LEU A 216 -8.03 -4.16 -2.89
C LEU A 216 -9.11 -5.02 -2.22
N LEU A 217 -10.06 -4.40 -1.52
CA LEU A 217 -11.20 -5.10 -0.92
C LEU A 217 -12.15 -5.58 -2.02
N ASP A 218 -12.50 -6.86 -2.02
CA ASP A 218 -13.33 -7.50 -3.07
C ASP A 218 -14.83 -7.44 -2.75
N GLU A 219 -15.31 -6.26 -2.33
CA GLU A 219 -16.71 -6.07 -1.88
C GLU A 219 -17.31 -4.76 -2.41
N GLY A 220 -18.56 -4.82 -2.88
CA GLY A 220 -19.35 -3.67 -3.30
C GLY A 220 -18.61 -2.68 -4.21
N SER A 221 -18.75 -1.39 -3.92
CA SER A 221 -18.10 -0.29 -4.64
C SER A 221 -16.56 -0.36 -4.59
N TRP A 222 -15.96 -1.00 -3.57
CA TRP A 222 -14.50 -1.18 -3.48
C TRP A 222 -13.96 -2.13 -4.56
N LYS A 223 -14.72 -3.16 -4.91
CA LYS A 223 -14.38 -4.05 -6.03
C LYS A 223 -14.34 -3.27 -7.35
N GLU A 224 -15.31 -2.40 -7.57
CA GLU A 224 -15.34 -1.52 -8.75
C GLU A 224 -14.14 -0.56 -8.74
N ILE A 225 -13.85 0.11 -7.61
CA ILE A 225 -12.65 0.94 -7.45
C ILE A 225 -11.40 0.15 -7.84
N SER A 226 -11.26 -1.07 -7.31
CA SER A 226 -10.12 -1.94 -7.60
C SER A 226 -10.01 -2.23 -9.10
N SER A 227 -11.12 -2.39 -9.82
CA SER A 227 -11.12 -2.62 -11.27
C SER A 227 -10.66 -1.41 -12.10
N MET A 228 -10.69 -0.21 -11.53
CA MET A 228 -10.24 1.03 -12.19
C MET A 228 -8.73 1.26 -12.11
N LEU A 229 -8.02 0.51 -11.25
CA LEU A 229 -6.58 0.65 -11.03
C LEU A 229 -5.79 -0.10 -12.11
N ASP A 230 -4.92 0.60 -12.82
CA ASP A 230 -4.05 0.01 -13.86
C ASP A 230 -2.96 -0.85 -13.22
N GLU A 231 -2.44 -0.39 -12.08
CA GLU A 231 -1.48 -1.13 -11.28
C GLU A 231 -1.90 -1.17 -9.81
N LYS A 232 -1.60 -2.28 -9.14
CA LYS A 232 -2.00 -2.56 -7.75
C LYS A 232 -0.78 -2.96 -6.95
N TRP A 233 -0.46 -2.20 -5.92
CA TRP A 233 0.64 -2.45 -5.00
C TRP A 233 0.07 -2.73 -3.61
N PHE A 234 0.71 -3.65 -2.90
CA PHE A 234 0.38 -3.93 -1.52
C PHE A 234 1.64 -3.83 -0.67
N VAL A 235 1.58 -3.00 0.37
CA VAL A 235 2.64 -2.85 1.36
C VAL A 235 2.46 -3.96 2.39
N ASP A 236 3.35 -4.96 2.35
CA ASP A 236 3.34 -6.06 3.30
C ASP A 236 4.30 -5.74 4.45
N VAL A 237 3.73 -5.44 5.61
CA VAL A 237 4.46 -5.10 6.83
C VAL A 237 3.95 -6.00 7.95
N ASP A 238 4.87 -6.45 8.79
CA ASP A 238 4.53 -7.21 9.99
C ASP A 238 3.50 -6.45 10.84
N ILE A 239 2.46 -7.17 11.24
CA ILE A 239 1.32 -6.61 11.96
C ILE A 239 1.75 -5.87 13.23
N ASP A 240 2.73 -6.41 13.96
CA ASP A 240 3.20 -5.85 15.22
C ASP A 240 3.93 -4.53 14.99
N ILE A 241 4.72 -4.45 13.91
CA ILE A 241 5.41 -3.22 13.50
C ILE A 241 4.41 -2.15 13.04
N ALA A 242 3.40 -2.56 12.26
CA ALA A 242 2.36 -1.63 11.79
C ALA A 242 1.56 -1.04 12.98
N MET A 243 1.26 -1.89 13.97
CA MET A 243 0.58 -1.47 15.21
C MET A 243 1.44 -0.54 16.06
N GLU A 244 2.73 -0.84 16.24
CA GLU A 244 3.67 0.02 16.98
C GLU A 244 3.73 1.43 16.37
N ARG A 245 3.93 1.52 15.05
CA ARG A 245 3.93 2.80 14.33
C ARG A 245 2.61 3.55 14.44
N LEU A 246 1.49 2.81 14.38
CA LEU A 246 0.17 3.41 14.52
C LEU A 246 0.01 4.02 15.91
N LEU A 247 0.45 3.31 16.95
CA LEU A 247 0.42 3.78 18.34
C LEU A 247 1.28 5.04 18.52
N GLU A 248 2.52 5.01 18.05
CA GLU A 248 3.43 6.18 18.10
C GLU A 248 2.82 7.42 17.45
N ARG A 249 2.18 7.25 16.28
CA ARG A 249 1.50 8.34 15.57
C ARG A 249 0.30 8.91 16.34
N HIS A 250 -0.46 8.06 17.03
CA HIS A 250 -1.58 8.55 17.86
C HIS A 250 -1.09 9.32 19.07
N ILE A 251 -0.01 8.86 19.70
CA ILE A 251 0.64 9.57 20.82
C ILE A 251 1.14 10.94 20.34
N SER A 252 1.81 11.01 19.19
CA SER A 252 2.40 12.26 18.68
C SER A 252 1.36 13.28 18.21
N THR A 253 0.21 12.85 17.71
CA THR A 253 -0.88 13.73 17.24
C THR A 253 -1.79 14.22 18.36
N GLY A 254 -1.59 13.77 19.61
CA GLY A 254 -2.36 14.23 20.76
C GLY A 254 -3.83 13.81 20.75
N VAL A 255 -4.26 12.97 19.80
CA VAL A 255 -5.59 12.36 19.80
C VAL A 255 -5.58 11.38 20.96
N GLY A 256 -6.13 11.78 22.11
CA GLY A 256 -6.11 11.12 23.43
C GLY A 256 -6.62 9.67 23.47
N SER A 257 -5.94 8.82 22.71
CA SER A 257 -6.28 7.42 22.47
C SER A 257 -5.34 6.62 23.34
N THR A 258 -5.89 5.86 24.27
CA THR A 258 -5.13 4.87 25.00
C THR A 258 -4.61 3.80 24.01
N PRO A 259 -3.55 3.05 24.37
CA PRO A 259 -3.07 1.94 23.55
C PRO A 259 -4.19 0.97 23.10
N GLU A 260 -5.23 0.81 23.93
CA GLU A 260 -6.42 0.02 23.62
C GLU A 260 -7.22 0.57 22.44
N ILE A 261 -7.41 1.89 22.32
CA ILE A 261 -8.13 2.52 21.21
C ILE A 261 -7.32 2.40 19.91
N ALA A 262 -5.99 2.55 19.98
CA ALA A 262 -5.12 2.35 18.82
C ALA A 262 -5.15 0.89 18.33
N LYS A 263 -5.11 -0.07 19.26
CA LYS A 263 -5.29 -1.50 18.95
C LYS A 263 -6.64 -1.78 18.31
N GLN A 264 -7.72 -1.24 18.88
CA GLN A 264 -9.06 -1.37 18.32
C GLN A 264 -9.12 -0.83 16.89
N ARG A 265 -8.63 0.39 16.63
CA ARG A 265 -8.60 0.96 15.28
C ARG A 265 -7.82 0.13 14.28
N PHE A 266 -6.74 -0.52 14.72
CA PHE A 266 -6.01 -1.46 13.86
C PHE A 266 -6.86 -2.67 13.49
N TYR A 267 -7.48 -3.35 14.47
CA TYR A 267 -8.32 -4.53 14.22
C TYR A 267 -9.62 -4.22 13.49
N TRP A 268 -10.17 -3.01 13.64
CA TRP A 268 -11.40 -2.60 12.97
C TRP A 268 -11.18 -2.01 11.58
N GLY A 269 -9.95 -1.57 11.28
CA GLY A 269 -9.57 -0.98 10.00
C GLY A 269 -8.68 -1.84 9.11
N GLY A 270 -8.39 -3.08 9.54
CA GLY A 270 -7.63 -4.09 8.81
C GLY A 270 -8.51 -5.18 8.20
#